data_AF-A0A150FS71-F1
#
_entry.id   AF-A0A150FS71-F1
#
_cell.length_a   1.000
_cell.length_b   1.000
_cell.length_c   1.000
_cell.angle_alpha   90.00
_cell.angle_beta   90.00
_cell.angle_gamma   90.00
#
_symmetry.space_group_name_H-M   'P 1'
#
loop_
_entity.id
_entity.type
_entity.pdbx_description
1 polymer ?
#
loop_
_entity_poly.entity_id
_entity_poly.type
_entity_poly.pdbx_seq_one_letter_code
_entity_poly.pdbx_strand_id
1 'polypeptide(L)'
;MNTYEIINENEINEILKESKDFSKEEILEIIEKSKDCYGIEIIEAAKLLQVEDEHLLEKMFEAARYIKEKIYGNRIVVFAPLYTSNECTNNCLYCGFRAANKSLHRKTLSTEEIINEAKVLEKQGHKRILLVCGEDKKTTNIDHIVESVRAIYENADIRRINVNAAPMSVEEFKKLKKAKIGTYQIFQETYHRQTYKKMHTSGSKADYDYRLTAIDRAFEAGIDDVGIGVLLGLYDYKFDVIATLIHSDYLDQKYNIGPHTISIPRLRPAIGSGLDKVPYPLSDKDLKKVVAVYRMAVPYTGIILSTREDKNLRDELINLGVSQMSAGSKTSPGGYEEDDKYADQFETSDERSLDEMLKVICKQGHLPSFCTACYRAKRTGEAFMELAKHSHIHEFCQPNSILTFKENLVNSASEETKKIGEEMIQRELDKIKNEKIKQEVKKRLERIEKGEKDLYF
;
A
#
# COMPACT_ATOMS: atom_id res chain seq x y z
N MET A 1 15.83 -20.74 10.45
CA MET A 1 15.30 -20.67 9.08
C MET A 1 16.43 -20.20 8.18
N ASN A 2 16.72 -20.91 7.10
CA ASN A 2 17.76 -20.51 6.15
C ASN A 2 17.19 -19.47 5.18
N THR A 3 17.48 -18.19 5.40
CA THR A 3 16.93 -17.09 4.60
C THR A 3 17.43 -17.04 3.16
N TYR A 4 18.52 -17.77 2.84
CA TYR A 4 18.99 -17.95 1.47
C TYR A 4 18.09 -18.88 0.64
N GLU A 5 17.25 -19.70 1.29
CA GLU A 5 16.22 -20.50 0.62
C GLU A 5 14.97 -19.67 0.30
N ILE A 6 14.77 -18.53 0.98
CA ILE A 6 13.69 -17.59 0.67
C ILE A 6 14.12 -16.67 -0.48
N ILE A 7 15.32 -16.10 -0.36
CA ILE A 7 15.87 -15.15 -1.33
C ILE A 7 17.28 -15.60 -1.73
N ASN A 8 17.35 -16.25 -2.88
CA ASN A 8 18.59 -16.70 -3.49
C ASN A 8 19.06 -15.69 -4.55
N GLU A 9 20.06 -14.89 -4.22
CA GLU A 9 20.57 -13.84 -5.11
C GLU A 9 21.17 -14.41 -6.41
N ASN A 10 21.76 -15.61 -6.37
CA ASN A 10 22.34 -16.24 -7.58
C ASN A 10 21.24 -16.64 -8.56
N GLU A 11 20.18 -17.27 -8.05
CA GLU A 11 19.01 -17.67 -8.85
C GLU A 11 18.33 -16.45 -9.47
N ILE A 12 18.13 -15.37 -8.70
CA ILE A 12 17.57 -14.12 -9.23
C ILE A 12 18.45 -13.57 -10.37
N ASN A 13 19.78 -13.58 -10.19
CA ASN A 13 20.70 -13.10 -11.22
C ASN A 13 20.70 -14.01 -12.47
N GLU A 14 20.55 -15.31 -12.31
CA GLU A 14 20.38 -16.27 -13.41
C GLU A 14 19.07 -16.01 -14.17
N ILE A 15 17.95 -15.91 -13.47
CA ILE A 15 16.64 -15.54 -14.03
C ILE A 15 16.74 -14.22 -14.80
N LEU A 16 17.36 -13.19 -14.23
CA LEU A 16 17.51 -11.90 -14.89
C LEU A 16 18.44 -11.97 -16.10
N LYS A 17 19.46 -12.83 -16.09
CA LYS A 17 20.34 -13.05 -17.23
C LYS A 17 19.61 -13.76 -18.37
N GLU A 18 18.90 -14.83 -18.06
CA GLU A 18 18.12 -15.61 -19.02
C GLU A 18 16.96 -14.80 -19.61
N SER A 19 16.32 -13.97 -18.79
CA SER A 19 15.20 -13.12 -19.21
C SER A 19 15.53 -12.08 -20.28
N LYS A 20 16.81 -11.86 -20.60
CA LYS A 20 17.24 -10.94 -21.66
C LYS A 20 17.04 -11.53 -23.06
N ASP A 21 16.94 -12.85 -23.16
CA ASP A 21 16.65 -13.55 -24.41
C ASP A 21 15.15 -13.85 -24.47
N PHE A 22 14.44 -13.15 -25.34
CA PHE A 22 13.01 -13.33 -25.59
C PHE A 22 12.65 -12.89 -27.01
N SER A 23 11.62 -13.51 -27.56
CA SER A 23 11.00 -13.07 -28.82
C SER A 23 9.86 -12.10 -28.54
N LYS A 24 9.47 -11.32 -29.56
CA LYS A 24 8.28 -10.47 -29.47
C LYS A 24 7.02 -11.30 -29.24
N GLU A 25 6.94 -12.45 -29.91
CA GLU A 25 5.86 -13.41 -29.84
C GLU A 25 5.72 -13.95 -28.41
N GLU A 26 6.83 -14.33 -27.78
CA GLU A 26 6.84 -14.80 -26.39
C GLU A 26 6.29 -13.74 -25.41
N ILE A 27 6.70 -12.48 -25.54
CA ILE A 27 6.17 -11.40 -24.69
C ILE A 27 4.66 -11.23 -24.89
N LEU A 28 4.18 -11.31 -26.13
CA LEU A 28 2.75 -11.22 -26.42
C LEU A 28 1.97 -12.41 -25.83
N GLU A 29 2.53 -13.61 -25.85
CA GLU A 29 1.95 -14.80 -25.21
C GLU A 29 1.87 -14.64 -23.69
N ILE A 30 2.92 -14.16 -23.04
CA ILE A 30 2.92 -13.86 -21.60
C ILE A 30 1.84 -12.82 -21.26
N ILE A 31 1.75 -11.75 -22.07
CA ILE A 31 0.74 -10.70 -21.89
C ILE A 31 -0.67 -11.29 -22.00
N GLU A 32 -0.93 -12.15 -22.98
CA GLU A 32 -2.24 -12.77 -23.14
C GLU A 32 -2.56 -13.73 -22.00
N LYS A 33 -1.61 -14.61 -21.62
CA LYS A 33 -1.71 -15.51 -20.45
C LYS A 33 -2.10 -14.75 -19.18
N SER A 34 -1.50 -13.57 -18.95
CA SER A 34 -1.76 -12.78 -17.73
C SER A 34 -3.23 -12.36 -17.56
N LYS A 35 -4.00 -12.25 -18.66
CA LYS A 35 -5.42 -11.84 -18.64
C LYS A 35 -6.35 -12.90 -18.05
N ASP A 36 -5.87 -14.14 -17.88
CA ASP A 36 -6.59 -15.17 -17.14
C ASP A 36 -6.65 -14.87 -15.64
N CYS A 37 -5.85 -13.92 -15.14
CA CYS A 37 -5.83 -13.47 -13.74
C CYS A 37 -5.39 -14.55 -12.73
N TYR A 38 -4.56 -15.49 -13.17
CA TYR A 38 -3.95 -16.51 -12.30
C TYR A 38 -2.48 -16.24 -11.94
N GLY A 39 -1.95 -15.10 -12.38
CA GLY A 39 -0.53 -14.77 -12.24
C GLY A 39 0.30 -15.25 -13.43
N ILE A 40 1.56 -14.87 -13.43
CA ILE A 40 2.59 -15.31 -14.39
C ILE A 40 3.80 -15.81 -13.60
N GLU A 41 4.62 -16.63 -14.23
CA GLU A 41 5.82 -17.21 -13.62
C GLU A 41 6.89 -16.14 -13.40
N ILE A 42 7.81 -16.41 -12.47
CA ILE A 42 8.88 -15.46 -12.13
C ILE A 42 9.76 -15.13 -13.34
N ILE A 43 10.09 -16.13 -14.17
CA ILE A 43 10.87 -15.91 -15.41
C ILE A 43 10.11 -15.07 -16.44
N GLU A 44 8.79 -15.25 -16.54
CA GLU A 44 7.93 -14.45 -17.41
C GLU A 44 7.89 -12.99 -16.94
N ALA A 45 7.72 -12.76 -15.63
CA ALA A 45 7.80 -11.44 -15.03
C ALA A 45 9.17 -10.78 -15.27
N ALA A 46 10.26 -11.54 -15.18
CA ALA A 46 11.60 -11.06 -15.47
C ALA A 46 11.75 -10.63 -16.94
N LYS A 47 11.22 -11.42 -17.88
CA LYS A 47 11.20 -11.07 -19.33
C LYS A 47 10.43 -9.78 -19.57
N LEU A 48 9.25 -9.62 -18.97
CA LEU A 48 8.48 -8.38 -19.05
C LEU A 48 9.25 -7.16 -18.51
N LEU A 49 10.07 -7.32 -17.46
CA LEU A 49 10.92 -6.23 -16.96
C LEU A 49 12.05 -5.84 -17.93
N GLN A 50 12.47 -6.75 -18.83
CA GLN A 50 13.46 -6.45 -19.87
C GLN A 50 12.90 -5.71 -21.08
N VAL A 51 11.57 -5.64 -21.22
CA VAL A 51 10.93 -4.99 -22.37
C VAL A 51 11.22 -3.49 -22.37
N GLU A 52 11.75 -2.99 -23.49
CA GLU A 52 11.96 -1.56 -23.77
C GLU A 52 11.20 -1.08 -25.02
N ASP A 53 10.68 -2.00 -25.83
CA ASP A 53 9.87 -1.69 -27.02
C ASP A 53 8.54 -1.02 -26.63
N GLU A 54 8.30 0.19 -27.14
CA GLU A 54 7.16 1.01 -26.75
C GLU A 54 5.81 0.37 -27.12
N HIS A 55 5.75 -0.41 -28.20
CA HIS A 55 4.51 -1.09 -28.58
C HIS A 55 4.18 -2.23 -27.62
N LEU A 56 5.17 -3.03 -27.23
CA LEU A 56 5.01 -4.06 -26.21
C LEU A 56 4.68 -3.47 -24.83
N LEU A 57 5.31 -2.35 -24.45
CA LEU A 57 5.00 -1.65 -23.20
C LEU A 57 3.53 -1.21 -23.16
N GLU A 58 3.00 -0.65 -24.25
CA GLU A 58 1.59 -0.28 -24.30
C GLU A 58 0.67 -1.51 -24.15
N LYS A 59 1.02 -2.64 -24.78
CA LYS A 59 0.29 -3.91 -24.61
C LYS A 59 0.32 -4.42 -23.17
N MET A 60 1.46 -4.29 -22.48
CA MET A 60 1.57 -4.61 -21.06
C MET A 60 0.67 -3.69 -20.22
N PHE A 61 0.62 -2.40 -20.56
CA PHE A 61 -0.22 -1.45 -19.85
C PHE A 61 -1.72 -1.68 -20.06
N GLU A 62 -2.13 -2.06 -21.28
CA GLU A 62 -3.49 -2.51 -21.59
C GLU A 62 -3.87 -3.76 -20.78
N ALA A 63 -2.99 -4.75 -20.69
CA ALA A 63 -3.24 -5.96 -19.92
C ALA A 63 -3.34 -5.70 -18.41
N ALA A 64 -2.45 -4.88 -17.85
CA ALA A 64 -2.51 -4.48 -16.45
C ALA A 64 -3.83 -3.75 -16.13
N ARG A 65 -4.26 -2.82 -17.00
CA ARG A 65 -5.57 -2.15 -16.92
C ARG A 65 -6.72 -3.15 -16.90
N TYR A 66 -6.73 -4.08 -17.86
CA TYR A 66 -7.74 -5.13 -17.95
C TYR A 66 -7.83 -5.97 -16.66
N ILE A 67 -6.70 -6.44 -16.14
CA ILE A 67 -6.65 -7.24 -14.91
C ILE A 67 -7.12 -6.42 -13.71
N LYS A 68 -6.69 -5.16 -13.61
CA LYS A 68 -7.14 -4.24 -12.55
C LYS A 68 -8.65 -4.10 -12.59
N GLU A 69 -9.24 -3.82 -13.75
CA GLU A 69 -10.69 -3.70 -13.90
C GLU A 69 -11.42 -5.01 -13.58
N LYS A 70 -10.89 -6.15 -14.04
CA LYS A 70 -11.47 -7.47 -13.79
C LYS A 70 -11.44 -7.88 -12.31
N ILE A 71 -10.55 -7.36 -11.48
CA ILE A 71 -10.42 -7.75 -10.06
C ILE A 71 -10.86 -6.65 -9.09
N TYR A 72 -10.43 -5.42 -9.33
CA TYR A 72 -10.73 -4.26 -8.48
C TYR A 72 -11.83 -3.38 -9.06
N GLY A 73 -12.18 -3.54 -10.34
CA GLY A 73 -13.02 -2.59 -11.05
C GLY A 73 -12.32 -1.25 -11.17
N ASN A 74 -13.12 -0.20 -11.22
CA ASN A 74 -12.64 1.17 -11.19
C ASN A 74 -12.45 1.70 -9.76
N ARG A 75 -12.51 0.85 -8.73
CA ARG A 75 -12.36 1.23 -7.32
C ARG A 75 -10.93 1.66 -7.00
N ILE A 76 -10.79 2.73 -6.22
CA ILE A 76 -9.53 3.16 -5.59
C ILE A 76 -9.74 3.37 -4.10
N VAL A 77 -9.05 2.58 -3.27
CA VAL A 77 -9.12 2.71 -1.81
C VAL A 77 -8.22 3.84 -1.35
N VAL A 78 -8.75 4.74 -0.52
CA VAL A 78 -8.00 5.91 -0.02
C VAL A 78 -7.69 5.76 1.46
N PHE A 79 -6.48 6.14 1.87
CA PHE A 79 -6.03 6.16 3.27
C PHE A 79 -5.10 7.36 3.53
N ALA A 80 -4.68 7.56 4.77
CA ALA A 80 -3.65 8.52 5.14
C ALA A 80 -2.64 7.89 6.10
N PRO A 81 -1.33 8.21 6.00
CA PRO A 81 -0.38 7.83 7.03
C PRO A 81 -0.54 8.72 8.26
N LEU A 82 -0.39 8.18 9.46
CA LEU A 82 -0.31 8.93 10.71
C LEU A 82 1.02 8.55 11.39
N TYR A 83 1.95 9.50 11.42
CA TYR A 83 3.24 9.32 12.06
C TYR A 83 3.10 9.59 13.56
N THR A 84 3.32 8.60 14.41
CA THR A 84 3.20 8.79 15.87
C THR A 84 4.51 9.19 16.53
N SER A 85 5.64 8.90 15.86
CA SER A 85 6.97 9.25 16.36
C SER A 85 8.01 9.17 15.25
N ASN A 86 8.99 10.08 15.29
CA ASN A 86 10.17 10.04 14.44
C ASN A 86 11.44 9.62 15.21
N GLU A 87 11.32 9.13 16.44
CA GLU A 87 12.45 8.59 17.21
C GLU A 87 12.96 7.29 16.59
N CYS A 88 14.27 7.21 16.32
CA CYS A 88 14.85 6.04 15.67
C CYS A 88 16.33 5.88 16.03
N THR A 89 16.70 4.65 16.40
CA THR A 89 18.09 4.27 16.72
C THR A 89 18.89 3.81 15.52
N ASN A 90 18.22 3.48 14.41
CA ASN A 90 18.88 3.04 13.18
C ASN A 90 19.50 4.21 12.42
N ASN A 91 20.51 3.89 11.62
CA ASN A 91 21.22 4.87 10.80
C ASN A 91 21.10 4.60 9.30
N CYS A 92 19.87 4.43 8.82
CA CYS A 92 19.58 4.18 7.40
C CYS A 92 20.00 5.37 6.54
N LEU A 93 20.88 5.17 5.56
CA LEU A 93 21.45 6.28 4.79
C LEU A 93 20.40 7.05 3.98
N TYR A 94 19.30 6.42 3.58
CA TYR A 94 18.25 7.04 2.77
C TYR A 94 17.16 7.79 3.57
N CYS A 95 17.19 7.75 4.91
CA CYS A 95 16.05 8.16 5.73
C CYS A 95 16.33 9.44 6.50
N GLY A 96 15.38 10.38 6.50
CA GLY A 96 15.45 11.59 7.33
C GLY A 96 15.45 11.30 8.83
N PHE A 97 14.81 10.21 9.26
CA PHE A 97 14.74 9.83 10.68
C PHE A 97 16.01 9.18 11.23
N ARG A 98 17.05 8.98 10.42
CA ARG A 98 18.29 8.30 10.87
C ARG A 98 18.88 8.94 12.13
N ALA A 99 19.45 8.13 13.02
CA ALA A 99 19.98 8.59 14.32
C ALA A 99 21.08 9.65 14.21
N ALA A 100 21.84 9.65 13.11
CA ALA A 100 22.88 10.64 12.85
C ALA A 100 22.34 12.00 12.38
N ASN A 101 21.07 12.11 11.98
CA ASN A 101 20.46 13.38 11.61
C ASN A 101 20.18 14.19 12.89
N LYS A 102 21.04 15.19 13.16
CA LYS A 102 20.94 16.07 14.32
C LYS A 102 20.15 17.35 14.06
N SER A 103 19.82 17.63 12.80
CA SER A 103 18.92 18.73 12.43
C SER A 103 17.44 18.33 12.46
N LEU A 104 17.12 17.05 12.63
CA LEU A 104 15.73 16.59 12.76
C LEU A 104 15.14 17.01 14.10
N HIS A 105 13.98 17.62 14.08
CA HIS A 105 13.19 17.87 15.29
C HIS A 105 12.54 16.56 15.73
N ARG A 106 13.06 15.97 16.81
CA ARG A 106 12.51 14.71 17.34
C ARG A 106 11.20 14.98 18.07
N LYS A 107 10.16 14.23 17.70
CA LYS A 107 8.82 14.31 18.30
C LYS A 107 8.23 12.91 18.41
N THR A 108 7.65 12.65 19.58
CA THR A 108 6.78 11.50 19.83
C THR A 108 5.47 12.06 20.36
N LEU A 109 4.38 11.69 19.70
CA LEU A 109 3.06 12.14 20.09
C LEU A 109 2.61 11.45 21.37
N SER A 110 2.03 12.23 22.27
CA SER A 110 1.22 11.73 23.37
C SER A 110 -0.06 11.05 22.86
N THR A 111 -0.70 10.22 23.68
CA THR A 111 -2.00 9.61 23.35
C THR A 111 -3.04 10.65 22.94
N GLU A 112 -3.06 11.82 23.59
CA GLU A 112 -4.01 12.90 23.27
C GLU A 112 -3.73 13.49 21.89
N GLU A 113 -2.48 13.79 21.56
CA GLU A 113 -2.09 14.26 20.22
C GLU A 113 -2.41 13.20 19.14
N ILE A 114 -2.20 11.92 19.41
CA ILE A 114 -2.56 10.84 18.48
C ILE A 114 -4.07 10.81 18.21
N ILE A 115 -4.89 10.97 19.25
CA ILE A 115 -6.35 11.07 19.13
C ILE A 115 -6.74 12.30 18.30
N ASN A 116 -6.11 13.45 18.56
CA ASN A 116 -6.40 14.69 17.83
C ASN A 116 -6.05 14.58 16.35
N GLU A 117 -4.85 14.09 16.00
CA GLU A 117 -4.46 13.81 14.61
C GLU A 117 -5.45 12.87 13.92
N ALA A 118 -5.89 11.81 14.61
CA ALA A 118 -6.89 10.89 14.06
C ALA A 118 -8.26 11.54 13.85
N LYS A 119 -8.69 12.45 14.74
CA LYS A 119 -9.93 13.24 14.58
C LYS A 119 -9.82 14.24 13.44
N VAL A 120 -8.65 14.84 13.22
CA VAL A 120 -8.40 15.70 12.05
C VAL A 120 -8.58 14.89 10.76
N LEU A 121 -7.96 13.71 10.69
CA LEU A 121 -8.11 12.79 9.56
C LEU A 121 -9.56 12.32 9.36
N GLU A 122 -10.27 12.01 10.44
CA GLU A 122 -11.70 11.66 10.41
C GLU A 122 -12.52 12.82 9.81
N LYS A 123 -12.28 14.05 10.27
CA LYS A 123 -12.97 15.26 9.79
C LYS A 123 -12.70 15.53 8.31
N GLN A 124 -11.48 15.29 7.84
CA GLN A 124 -11.14 15.34 6.42
C GLN A 124 -11.88 14.27 5.61
N GLY A 125 -12.36 13.21 6.26
CA GLY A 125 -13.19 12.17 5.66
C GLY A 125 -12.48 10.82 5.52
N HIS A 126 -11.28 10.66 6.08
CA HIS A 126 -10.58 9.37 6.11
C HIS A 126 -11.25 8.40 7.08
N LYS A 127 -11.25 7.12 6.71
CA LYS A 127 -11.67 5.98 7.56
C LYS A 127 -10.60 4.91 7.70
N ARG A 128 -9.44 5.12 7.07
CA ARG A 128 -8.33 4.18 6.99
C ARG A 128 -7.04 4.93 7.28
N ILE A 129 -6.30 4.46 8.27
CA ILE A 129 -5.02 5.03 8.68
C ILE A 129 -3.92 3.99 8.49
N LEU A 130 -2.74 4.45 8.06
CA LEU A 130 -1.49 3.71 8.19
C LEU A 130 -0.66 4.34 9.31
N LEU A 131 -0.59 3.68 10.46
CA LEU A 131 0.22 4.14 11.57
C LEU A 131 1.70 3.87 11.26
N VAL A 132 2.54 4.89 11.41
CA VAL A 132 3.98 4.83 11.14
C VAL A 132 4.76 5.36 12.34
N CYS A 133 5.85 4.70 12.71
CA CYS A 133 6.78 5.22 13.71
C CYS A 133 8.23 4.85 13.38
N GLY A 134 9.19 5.61 13.91
CA GLY A 134 10.58 5.21 13.93
C GLY A 134 10.84 3.99 14.83
N GLU A 135 12.08 3.51 14.87
CA GLU A 135 12.48 2.29 15.60
C GLU A 135 13.39 2.63 16.78
N ASP A 136 12.77 2.83 17.95
CA ASP A 136 13.42 3.02 19.24
C ASP A 136 12.72 2.15 20.30
N LYS A 137 13.47 1.24 20.93
CA LYS A 137 12.90 0.28 21.89
C LYS A 137 12.38 0.91 23.18
N LYS A 138 12.75 2.16 23.47
CA LYS A 138 12.28 2.87 24.67
C LYS A 138 11.01 3.64 24.37
N THR A 139 10.96 4.31 23.22
CA THR A 139 9.90 5.27 22.88
C THR A 139 8.84 4.69 21.96
N THR A 140 9.21 3.90 20.95
CA THR A 140 8.29 3.35 19.93
C THR A 140 8.17 1.84 20.01
N ASN A 141 8.17 1.31 21.24
CA ASN A 141 7.98 -0.12 21.49
C ASN A 141 6.55 -0.60 21.16
N ILE A 142 6.32 -1.91 21.31
CA ILE A 142 5.01 -2.51 21.01
C ILE A 142 3.86 -1.86 21.80
N ASP A 143 4.09 -1.46 23.05
CA ASP A 143 3.02 -0.94 23.90
C ASP A 143 2.60 0.46 23.43
N HIS A 144 3.54 1.29 22.95
CA HIS A 144 3.23 2.56 22.27
C HIS A 144 2.32 2.34 21.05
N ILE A 145 2.66 1.38 20.19
CA ILE A 145 1.90 1.09 18.96
C ILE A 145 0.49 0.56 19.30
N VAL A 146 0.40 -0.39 20.23
CA VAL A 146 -0.87 -0.99 20.66
C VAL A 146 -1.77 0.05 21.31
N GLU A 147 -1.21 0.91 22.16
CA GLU A 147 -1.96 1.98 22.81
C GLU A 147 -2.45 3.02 21.79
N SER A 148 -1.61 3.38 20.82
CA SER A 148 -1.99 4.29 19.73
C SER A 148 -3.18 3.72 18.93
N VAL A 149 -3.11 2.45 18.53
CA VAL A 149 -4.19 1.77 17.80
C VAL A 149 -5.48 1.76 18.62
N ARG A 150 -5.38 1.39 19.90
CA ARG A 150 -6.53 1.34 20.82
C ARG A 150 -7.16 2.72 21.01
N ALA A 151 -6.36 3.74 21.31
CA ALA A 151 -6.81 5.10 21.52
C ALA A 151 -7.54 5.66 20.29
N ILE A 152 -7.02 5.41 19.08
CA ILE A 152 -7.67 5.83 17.84
C ILE A 152 -9.03 5.14 17.67
N TYR A 153 -9.10 3.81 17.82
CA TYR A 153 -10.38 3.09 17.67
C TYR A 153 -11.43 3.49 18.73
N GLU A 154 -11.01 3.86 19.93
CA GLU A 154 -11.90 4.28 21.02
C GLU A 154 -12.41 5.73 20.85
N ASN A 155 -11.68 6.60 20.13
CA ASN A 155 -11.92 8.05 20.15
C ASN A 155 -12.13 8.70 18.77
N ALA A 156 -11.99 7.97 17.66
CA ALA A 156 -12.24 8.46 16.30
C ALA A 156 -12.95 7.40 15.46
N ASP A 157 -13.78 7.81 14.49
CA ASP A 157 -14.42 6.91 13.51
C ASP A 157 -13.44 6.48 12.41
N ILE A 158 -12.35 5.84 12.84
CA ILE A 158 -11.38 5.17 11.99
C ILE A 158 -11.66 3.68 12.03
N ARG A 159 -11.84 3.07 10.87
CA ARG A 159 -12.43 1.72 10.75
C ARG A 159 -11.42 0.64 10.39
N ARG A 160 -10.19 1.04 10.03
CA ARG A 160 -9.06 0.12 9.82
C ARG A 160 -7.76 0.88 10.02
N ILE A 161 -6.92 0.38 10.91
CA ILE A 161 -5.57 0.88 11.15
C ILE A 161 -4.59 -0.17 10.70
N ASN A 162 -3.87 0.11 9.62
CA ASN A 162 -2.68 -0.64 9.24
C ASN A 162 -1.48 -0.12 10.05
N VAL A 163 -0.46 -0.94 10.23
CA VAL A 163 0.75 -0.57 11.00
C VAL A 163 1.98 -0.84 10.17
N ASN A 164 2.77 0.20 9.87
CA ASN A 164 4.11 0.08 9.33
C ASN A 164 5.13 0.30 10.47
N ALA A 165 5.75 -0.79 10.92
CA ALA A 165 6.65 -0.77 12.05
C ALA A 165 7.81 -1.75 11.85
N ALA A 166 8.85 -1.61 12.68
CA ALA A 166 10.01 -2.49 12.68
C ALA A 166 9.64 -3.97 12.94
N PRO A 167 10.54 -4.92 12.60
CA PRO A 167 10.36 -6.32 12.97
C PRO A 167 10.14 -6.53 14.46
N MET A 168 9.15 -7.33 14.81
CA MET A 168 8.81 -7.67 16.20
C MET A 168 9.04 -9.17 16.46
N SER A 169 9.08 -9.55 17.73
CA SER A 169 8.97 -10.96 18.14
C SER A 169 7.53 -11.46 17.96
N VAL A 170 7.35 -12.79 17.97
CA VAL A 170 6.01 -13.41 17.88
C VAL A 170 5.09 -12.94 19.02
N GLU A 171 5.61 -12.80 20.24
CA GLU A 171 4.81 -12.34 21.39
C GLU A 171 4.37 -10.88 21.24
N GLU A 172 5.22 -10.03 20.70
CA GLU A 172 4.86 -8.64 20.37
C GLU A 172 3.84 -8.59 19.23
N PHE A 173 3.98 -9.42 18.19
CA PHE A 173 2.96 -9.52 17.15
C PHE A 173 1.62 -10.06 17.67
N LYS A 174 1.60 -10.96 18.66
CA LYS A 174 0.35 -11.39 19.33
C LYS A 174 -0.33 -10.22 20.04
N LYS A 175 0.43 -9.34 20.70
CA LYS A 175 -0.11 -8.09 21.26
C LYS A 175 -0.71 -7.20 20.16
N LEU A 176 0.00 -7.06 19.03
CA LEU A 176 -0.45 -6.27 17.88
C LEU A 176 -1.75 -6.84 17.27
N LYS A 177 -1.84 -8.17 17.10
CA LYS A 177 -3.06 -8.85 16.64
C LYS A 177 -4.23 -8.61 17.59
N LYS A 178 -3.99 -8.68 18.91
CA LYS A 178 -5.02 -8.42 19.93
C LYS A 178 -5.53 -6.97 19.88
N ALA A 179 -4.70 -6.03 19.45
CA ALA A 179 -5.08 -4.64 19.20
C ALA A 179 -5.95 -4.44 17.94
N LYS A 180 -6.25 -5.52 17.19
CA LYS A 180 -7.15 -5.48 16.02
C LYS A 180 -6.64 -4.54 14.93
N ILE A 181 -5.37 -4.68 14.57
CA ILE A 181 -4.84 -4.04 13.36
C ILE A 181 -5.46 -4.64 12.10
N GLY A 182 -5.46 -3.86 11.02
CA GLY A 182 -5.76 -4.31 9.67
C GLY A 182 -4.60 -5.10 9.09
N THR A 183 -3.64 -4.40 8.47
CA THR A 183 -2.46 -5.01 7.84
C THR A 183 -1.19 -4.61 8.58
N TYR A 184 -0.32 -5.58 8.88
CA TYR A 184 1.07 -5.29 9.26
C TYR A 184 1.90 -5.09 7.99
N GLN A 185 2.57 -3.95 7.87
CA GLN A 185 3.37 -3.59 6.71
C GLN A 185 4.83 -3.48 7.09
N ILE A 186 5.69 -4.12 6.31
CA ILE A 186 7.14 -3.97 6.43
C ILE A 186 7.76 -4.02 5.04
N PHE A 187 8.59 -3.03 4.73
CA PHE A 187 9.32 -3.02 3.47
C PHE A 187 10.65 -3.73 3.67
N GLN A 188 11.03 -4.66 2.79
CA GLN A 188 12.38 -5.20 2.83
C GLN A 188 13.43 -4.11 2.53
N GLU A 189 12.99 -3.00 1.93
CA GLU A 189 13.78 -1.85 1.46
C GLU A 189 14.61 -2.20 0.23
N THR A 190 15.42 -3.25 0.32
CA THR A 190 16.10 -3.88 -0.81
C THR A 190 16.40 -5.32 -0.44
N TYR A 191 16.19 -6.23 -1.38
CA TYR A 191 16.47 -7.65 -1.21
C TYR A 191 17.94 -7.97 -1.44
N HIS A 192 18.68 -7.08 -2.12
CA HIS A 192 20.12 -7.29 -2.35
C HIS A 192 20.91 -7.08 -1.05
N ARG A 193 21.47 -8.17 -0.51
CA ARG A 193 22.08 -8.23 0.82
C ARG A 193 23.24 -7.25 0.98
N GLN A 194 24.09 -7.13 -0.05
CA GLN A 194 25.22 -6.20 0.02
C GLN A 194 24.75 -4.74 0.04
N THR A 195 23.71 -4.39 -0.73
CA THR A 195 23.11 -3.04 -0.68
C THR A 195 22.42 -2.83 0.67
N TYR A 196 21.67 -3.81 1.17
CA TYR A 196 21.01 -3.72 2.46
C TYR A 196 22.02 -3.40 3.57
N LYS A 197 23.14 -4.12 3.63
CA LYS A 197 24.22 -3.87 4.60
C LYS A 197 24.84 -2.47 4.45
N LYS A 198 25.03 -1.98 3.22
CA LYS A 198 25.53 -0.63 2.96
C LYS A 198 24.54 0.46 3.43
N MET A 199 23.25 0.24 3.20
CA MET A 199 22.20 1.22 3.51
C MET A 199 21.84 1.24 5.00
N HIS A 200 21.97 0.13 5.71
CA HIS A 200 21.60 -0.02 7.12
C HIS A 200 22.85 -0.14 8.00
N THR A 201 23.54 1.00 8.21
CA THR A 201 24.89 1.03 8.80
C THR A 201 24.96 0.68 10.29
N SER A 202 23.88 0.88 11.04
CA SER A 202 23.79 0.56 12.47
C SER A 202 22.33 0.46 12.94
N GLY A 203 22.15 -0.11 14.14
CA GLY A 203 20.84 -0.38 14.76
C GLY A 203 20.32 -1.78 14.43
N SER A 204 19.17 -2.15 15.00
CA SER A 204 18.55 -3.47 14.81
C SER A 204 18.13 -3.73 13.36
N LYS A 205 17.88 -2.69 12.57
CA LYS A 205 17.55 -2.83 11.15
C LYS A 205 18.75 -3.29 10.31
N ALA A 206 19.98 -3.28 10.81
CA ALA A 206 21.13 -3.83 10.09
C ALA A 206 21.05 -5.35 9.88
N ASP A 207 20.23 -6.05 10.67
CA ASP A 207 19.98 -7.48 10.54
C ASP A 207 18.98 -7.75 9.40
N TYR A 208 19.51 -8.16 8.24
CA TYR A 208 18.74 -8.51 7.06
C TYR A 208 17.79 -9.68 7.32
N ASP A 209 18.30 -10.74 7.95
CA ASP A 209 17.59 -12.01 8.09
C ASP A 209 16.45 -11.87 9.09
N TYR A 210 16.66 -11.12 10.17
CA TYR A 210 15.61 -10.79 11.12
C TYR A 210 14.50 -9.93 10.51
N ARG A 211 14.83 -9.01 9.59
CA ARG A 211 13.83 -8.23 8.85
C ARG A 211 13.06 -9.09 7.84
N LEU A 212 13.76 -9.89 7.03
CA LEU A 212 13.11 -10.73 6.02
C LEU A 212 12.08 -11.69 6.66
N THR A 213 12.48 -12.34 7.76
CA THR A 213 11.64 -13.32 8.48
C THR A 213 10.61 -12.67 9.43
N ALA A 214 10.45 -11.34 9.41
CA ALA A 214 9.45 -10.67 10.23
C ALA A 214 8.02 -11.05 9.85
N ILE A 215 7.77 -11.27 8.55
CA ILE A 215 6.47 -11.70 8.05
C ILE A 215 6.12 -13.11 8.54
N ASP A 216 7.08 -14.05 8.54
CA ASP A 216 6.87 -15.37 9.12
C ASP A 216 6.40 -15.31 10.58
N ARG A 217 7.05 -14.46 11.39
CA ARG A 217 6.67 -14.25 12.79
C ARG A 217 5.30 -13.58 12.94
N ALA A 218 4.91 -12.72 12.00
CA ALA A 218 3.58 -12.13 11.97
C ALA A 218 2.50 -13.19 11.70
N PHE A 219 2.74 -14.09 10.72
CA PHE A 219 1.87 -15.24 10.46
C PHE A 219 1.78 -16.18 11.66
N GLU A 220 2.91 -16.52 12.30
CA GLU A 220 2.94 -17.34 13.53
C GLU A 220 2.13 -16.72 14.68
N ALA A 221 2.04 -15.39 14.72
CA ALA A 221 1.23 -14.66 15.70
C ALA A 221 -0.26 -14.52 15.30
N GLY A 222 -0.66 -15.05 14.13
CA GLY A 222 -2.01 -15.00 13.61
C GLY A 222 -2.36 -13.72 12.86
N ILE A 223 -1.38 -12.90 12.46
CA ILE A 223 -1.59 -11.78 11.53
C ILE A 223 -1.53 -12.33 10.11
N ASP A 224 -2.68 -12.33 9.45
CA ASP A 224 -2.96 -12.95 8.15
C ASP A 224 -3.00 -11.93 7.00
N ASP A 225 -3.24 -10.65 7.31
CA ASP A 225 -3.07 -9.55 6.36
C ASP A 225 -1.69 -8.90 6.56
N VAL A 226 -0.75 -9.20 5.66
CA VAL A 226 0.59 -8.60 5.63
C VAL A 226 0.82 -7.78 4.37
N GLY A 227 1.68 -6.76 4.47
CA GLY A 227 2.10 -5.95 3.33
C GLY A 227 3.62 -5.90 3.21
N ILE A 228 4.13 -6.24 2.03
CA ILE A 228 5.56 -6.14 1.71
C ILE A 228 5.81 -4.93 0.82
N GLY A 229 7.08 -4.61 0.60
CA GLY A 229 7.45 -3.53 -0.31
C GLY A 229 8.95 -3.39 -0.43
N VAL A 230 9.36 -2.62 -1.44
CA VAL A 230 10.76 -2.34 -1.75
C VAL A 230 10.94 -0.86 -2.03
N LEU A 231 12.04 -0.28 -1.55
CA LEU A 231 12.36 1.12 -1.77
C LEU A 231 13.13 1.26 -3.09
N LEU A 232 12.37 1.48 -4.17
CA LEU A 232 12.89 1.58 -5.52
C LEU A 232 13.85 2.77 -5.60
N GLY A 233 15.12 2.51 -5.94
CA GLY A 233 16.18 3.50 -5.87
C GLY A 233 17.45 3.04 -5.17
N LEU A 234 17.34 2.04 -4.28
CA LEU A 234 18.47 1.53 -3.50
C LEU A 234 19.36 0.56 -4.29
N TYR A 235 18.76 -0.26 -5.13
CA TYR A 235 19.43 -1.23 -6.00
C TYR A 235 18.72 -1.31 -7.36
N ASP A 236 19.19 -2.17 -8.27
CA ASP A 236 18.52 -2.46 -9.54
C ASP A 236 17.07 -2.89 -9.28
N TYR A 237 16.13 -2.14 -9.85
CA TYR A 237 14.71 -2.37 -9.66
C TYR A 237 14.28 -3.74 -10.19
N LYS A 238 14.94 -4.25 -11.24
CA LYS A 238 14.58 -5.56 -11.81
C LYS A 238 14.84 -6.67 -10.79
N PHE A 239 15.99 -6.61 -10.12
CA PHE A 239 16.32 -7.51 -9.01
C PHE A 239 15.34 -7.40 -7.87
N ASP A 240 15.11 -6.19 -7.38
CA ASP A 240 14.25 -5.94 -6.22
C ASP A 240 12.78 -6.32 -6.48
N VAL A 241 12.30 -6.17 -7.72
CA VAL A 241 10.95 -6.57 -8.14
C VAL A 241 10.81 -8.09 -8.23
N ILE A 242 11.77 -8.78 -8.85
CA ILE A 242 11.77 -10.24 -8.90
C ILE A 242 11.90 -10.85 -7.50
N ALA A 243 12.76 -10.32 -6.66
CA ALA A 243 12.87 -10.75 -5.27
C ALA A 243 11.57 -10.53 -4.48
N THR A 244 10.84 -9.44 -4.74
CA THR A 244 9.51 -9.20 -4.14
C THR A 244 8.50 -10.27 -4.59
N LEU A 245 8.51 -10.65 -5.87
CA LEU A 245 7.63 -11.70 -6.39
C LEU A 245 7.98 -13.08 -5.83
N ILE A 246 9.27 -13.42 -5.71
CA ILE A 246 9.73 -14.65 -5.05
C ILE A 246 9.31 -14.67 -3.58
N HIS A 247 9.45 -13.56 -2.86
CA HIS A 247 8.96 -13.47 -1.48
C HIS A 247 7.44 -13.65 -1.41
N SER A 248 6.69 -13.06 -2.35
CA SER A 248 5.24 -13.26 -2.45
C SER A 248 4.87 -14.73 -2.66
N ASP A 249 5.56 -15.42 -3.58
CA ASP A 249 5.36 -16.84 -3.87
C ASP A 249 5.72 -17.72 -2.67
N TYR A 250 6.84 -17.44 -1.98
CA TYR A 250 7.21 -18.11 -0.74
C TYR A 250 6.10 -18.04 0.33
N LEU A 251 5.51 -16.86 0.52
CA LEU A 251 4.41 -16.69 1.48
C LEU A 251 3.17 -17.48 1.06
N ASP A 252 2.83 -17.47 -0.23
CA ASP A 252 1.70 -18.23 -0.77
C ASP A 252 1.91 -19.74 -0.59
N GLN A 253 3.09 -20.26 -0.91
CA GLN A 253 3.40 -21.68 -0.73
C GLN A 253 3.43 -22.12 0.72
N LYS A 254 3.94 -21.27 1.63
CA LYS A 254 4.12 -21.64 3.04
C LYS A 254 2.85 -21.44 3.89
N TYR A 255 2.08 -20.41 3.59
CA TYR A 255 0.92 -19.99 4.39
C TYR A 255 -0.41 -20.05 3.63
N ASN A 256 -0.42 -20.61 2.41
CA ASN A 256 -1.55 -20.62 1.46
C ASN A 256 -2.07 -19.22 1.09
N ILE A 257 -1.26 -18.19 1.37
CA ILE A 257 -1.60 -16.81 1.09
C ILE A 257 -0.36 -15.94 0.91
N GLY A 258 -0.31 -15.26 -0.23
CA GLY A 258 0.63 -14.16 -0.46
C GLY A 258 0.33 -12.90 0.37
N PRO A 259 1.09 -11.81 0.14
CA PRO A 259 0.85 -10.54 0.79
C PRO A 259 -0.48 -9.93 0.34
N HIS A 260 -1.20 -9.31 1.29
CA HIS A 260 -2.40 -8.53 1.01
C HIS A 260 -2.08 -7.29 0.15
N THR A 261 -0.91 -6.69 0.37
CA THR A 261 -0.46 -5.52 -0.39
C THR A 261 1.04 -5.52 -0.70
N ILE A 262 1.40 -4.97 -1.86
CA ILE A 262 2.77 -4.56 -2.20
C ILE A 262 2.82 -3.04 -2.32
N SER A 263 3.75 -2.43 -1.59
CA SER A 263 4.05 -1.00 -1.67
C SER A 263 5.24 -0.74 -2.59
N ILE A 264 5.14 0.31 -3.40
CA ILE A 264 6.13 0.68 -4.43
C ILE A 264 6.73 2.09 -4.24
N PRO A 265 7.23 2.45 -3.04
CA PRO A 265 7.82 3.76 -2.83
C PRO A 265 9.10 3.93 -3.66
N ARG A 266 9.22 5.04 -4.41
CA ARG A 266 10.54 5.50 -4.88
C ARG A 266 11.30 6.22 -3.78
N LEU A 267 12.62 6.07 -3.79
CA LEU A 267 13.50 6.85 -2.94
C LEU A 267 13.32 8.34 -3.27
N ARG A 268 13.09 9.13 -2.22
CA ARG A 268 12.89 10.57 -2.30
C ARG A 268 13.93 11.29 -1.46
N PRO A 269 14.27 12.53 -1.80
CA PRO A 269 15.10 13.38 -0.94
C PRO A 269 14.53 13.45 0.49
N ALA A 270 15.43 13.52 1.45
CA ALA A 270 15.10 13.70 2.85
C ALA A 270 16.19 14.52 3.55
N ILE A 271 15.77 15.50 4.35
CA ILE A 271 16.66 16.37 5.12
C ILE A 271 17.53 15.50 6.04
N GLY A 272 18.84 15.73 6.02
CA GLY A 272 19.81 15.02 6.84
C GLY A 272 19.99 13.53 6.50
N SER A 273 19.47 13.07 5.36
CA SER A 273 19.82 11.75 4.82
C SER A 273 21.34 11.66 4.56
N GLY A 274 21.88 10.45 4.61
CA GLY A 274 23.28 10.16 4.32
C GLY A 274 23.57 9.83 2.86
N LEU A 275 22.66 10.14 1.94
CA LEU A 275 22.82 9.96 0.51
C LEU A 275 22.76 11.31 -0.19
N ASP A 276 23.76 11.61 -1.03
CA ASP A 276 23.76 12.84 -1.84
C ASP A 276 22.87 12.72 -3.09
N LYS A 277 22.67 11.49 -3.58
CA LYS A 277 21.87 11.18 -4.76
C LYS A 277 21.24 9.79 -4.68
N VAL A 278 20.22 9.57 -5.49
CA VAL A 278 19.61 8.24 -5.66
C VAL A 278 20.63 7.30 -6.32
N PRO A 279 21.00 6.18 -5.68
CA PRO A 279 22.02 5.26 -6.23
C PRO A 279 21.60 4.59 -7.55
N TYR A 280 20.36 4.11 -7.63
CA TYR A 280 19.79 3.44 -8.81
C TYR A 280 18.47 4.13 -9.22
N PRO A 281 18.54 5.31 -9.87
CA PRO A 281 17.34 6.06 -10.20
C PRO A 281 16.40 5.26 -11.11
N LEU A 282 15.10 5.37 -10.85
CA LEU A 282 14.04 4.70 -11.60
C LEU A 282 13.24 5.74 -12.38
N SER A 283 13.12 5.57 -13.70
CA SER A 283 12.30 6.45 -14.53
C SER A 283 10.80 6.23 -14.29
N ASP A 284 9.97 7.19 -14.68
CA ASP A 284 8.51 7.06 -14.61
C ASP A 284 8.00 5.93 -15.49
N LYS A 285 8.63 5.73 -16.66
CA LYS A 285 8.35 4.62 -17.58
C LYS A 285 8.61 3.27 -16.90
N ASP A 286 9.75 3.15 -16.21
CA ASP A 286 10.08 1.94 -15.47
C ASP A 286 9.13 1.72 -14.29
N LEU A 287 8.73 2.76 -13.55
CA LEU A 287 7.75 2.61 -12.46
C LEU A 287 6.39 2.12 -12.99
N LYS A 288 5.93 2.63 -14.15
CA LYS A 288 4.74 2.11 -14.83
C LYS A 288 4.92 0.64 -15.20
N LYS A 289 6.08 0.26 -15.75
CA LYS A 289 6.43 -1.13 -16.05
C LYS A 289 6.38 -2.02 -14.80
N VAL A 290 6.93 -1.57 -13.67
CA VAL A 290 6.86 -2.29 -12.38
C VAL A 290 5.42 -2.50 -11.93
N VAL A 291 4.57 -1.47 -11.99
CA VAL A 291 3.14 -1.59 -11.63
C VAL A 291 2.42 -2.58 -12.53
N ALA A 292 2.68 -2.56 -13.84
CA ALA A 292 2.09 -3.49 -14.78
C ALA A 292 2.52 -4.93 -14.50
N VAL A 293 3.82 -5.16 -14.27
CA VAL A 293 4.37 -6.48 -13.96
C VAL A 293 3.79 -7.03 -12.66
N TYR A 294 3.73 -6.23 -11.58
CA TYR A 294 3.09 -6.69 -10.33
C TYR A 294 1.61 -7.01 -10.53
N ARG A 295 0.87 -6.19 -11.28
CA ARG A 295 -0.55 -6.45 -11.55
C ARG A 295 -0.76 -7.74 -12.36
N MET A 296 0.13 -8.07 -13.28
CA MET A 296 0.09 -9.32 -14.06
C MET A 296 0.52 -10.53 -13.23
N ALA A 297 1.56 -10.41 -12.39
CA ALA A 297 2.13 -11.52 -11.64
C ALA A 297 1.34 -11.89 -10.38
N VAL A 298 0.88 -10.90 -9.62
CA VAL A 298 0.15 -11.10 -8.35
C VAL A 298 -1.20 -10.37 -8.40
N PRO A 299 -2.14 -10.83 -9.24
CA PRO A 299 -3.28 -10.04 -9.67
C PRO A 299 -4.26 -9.70 -8.55
N TYR A 300 -4.28 -10.48 -7.46
CA TYR A 300 -5.14 -10.25 -6.29
C TYR A 300 -4.48 -9.41 -5.17
N THR A 301 -3.16 -9.21 -5.24
CA THR A 301 -2.43 -8.39 -4.27
C THR A 301 -2.62 -6.91 -4.56
N GLY A 302 -3.00 -6.16 -3.53
CA GLY A 302 -3.22 -4.73 -3.66
C GLY A 302 -1.91 -3.96 -3.87
N ILE A 303 -1.86 -3.07 -4.85
CA ILE A 303 -0.71 -2.19 -5.06
C ILE A 303 -0.99 -0.84 -4.37
N ILE A 304 -0.06 -0.40 -3.52
CA ILE A 304 -0.13 0.85 -2.74
C ILE A 304 0.76 1.93 -3.35
N LEU A 305 0.17 3.09 -3.64
CA LEU A 305 0.88 4.29 -4.12
C LEU A 305 0.80 5.45 -3.11
N SER A 306 1.93 5.91 -2.59
CA SER A 306 1.98 7.04 -1.66
C SER A 306 2.09 8.40 -2.38
N THR A 307 2.08 9.49 -1.61
CA THR A 307 2.36 10.88 -2.05
C THR A 307 3.84 11.14 -2.35
N ARG A 308 4.68 10.09 -2.41
CA ARG A 308 6.04 10.20 -2.91
C ARG A 308 6.07 10.56 -4.39
N GLU A 309 5.08 10.13 -5.18
CA GLU A 309 5.04 10.44 -6.60
C GLU A 309 4.37 11.78 -6.87
N ASP A 310 4.75 12.44 -7.96
CA ASP A 310 4.14 13.71 -8.35
C ASP A 310 2.71 13.49 -8.88
N LYS A 311 1.92 14.57 -8.89
CA LYS A 311 0.51 14.51 -9.28
C LYS A 311 0.25 13.87 -10.65
N ASN A 312 1.08 14.11 -11.65
CA ASN A 312 0.82 13.63 -13.01
C ASN A 312 1.05 12.13 -13.09
N LEU A 313 2.16 11.65 -12.53
CA LEU A 313 2.44 10.21 -12.51
C LEU A 313 1.42 9.44 -11.67
N ARG A 314 0.97 10.01 -10.54
CA ARG A 314 -0.07 9.37 -9.72
C ARG A 314 -1.37 9.22 -10.50
N ASP A 315 -1.76 10.25 -11.23
CA ASP A 315 -2.96 10.27 -12.08
C ASP A 315 -2.87 9.18 -13.17
N GLU A 316 -1.69 8.92 -13.74
CA GLU A 316 -1.48 7.82 -14.68
C GLU A 316 -1.54 6.44 -14.01
N LEU A 317 -0.89 6.28 -12.86
CA LEU A 317 -0.76 4.98 -12.17
C LEU A 317 -2.07 4.47 -11.58
N ILE A 318 -3.02 5.36 -11.25
CA ILE A 318 -4.40 5.03 -10.86
C ILE A 318 -5.07 4.17 -11.94
N ASN A 319 -4.87 4.51 -13.21
CA ASN A 319 -5.46 3.79 -14.32
C ASN A 319 -4.80 2.43 -14.54
N LEU A 320 -3.49 2.32 -14.26
CA LEU A 320 -2.69 1.17 -14.67
C LEU A 320 -2.86 -0.09 -13.81
N GLY A 321 -2.72 0.05 -12.49
CA GLY A 321 -2.65 -1.12 -11.60
C GLY A 321 -2.79 -0.82 -10.12
N VAL A 322 -2.70 0.44 -9.72
CA VAL A 322 -2.82 0.86 -8.31
C VAL A 322 -4.22 0.60 -7.79
N SER A 323 -4.31 0.05 -6.58
CA SER A 323 -5.59 -0.30 -5.94
C SER A 323 -5.85 0.51 -4.68
N GLN A 324 -4.79 1.01 -4.02
CA GLN A 324 -4.88 1.86 -2.85
C GLN A 324 -3.90 3.02 -2.98
N MET A 325 -4.27 4.19 -2.50
CA MET A 325 -3.38 5.34 -2.49
C MET A 325 -3.59 6.22 -1.26
N SER A 326 -2.52 6.89 -0.82
CA SER A 326 -2.64 7.89 0.23
C SER A 326 -3.12 9.24 -0.33
N ALA A 327 -3.82 10.05 0.44
CA ALA A 327 -4.22 11.40 0.01
C ALA A 327 -4.09 12.38 1.18
N GLY A 328 -3.85 13.67 0.90
CA GLY A 328 -3.67 14.71 1.92
C GLY A 328 -2.59 14.38 2.95
N SER A 329 -1.57 13.60 2.58
CA SER A 329 -0.68 12.94 3.53
C SER A 329 0.32 13.89 4.19
N LYS A 330 0.59 13.66 5.47
CA LYS A 330 1.67 14.28 6.24
C LYS A 330 2.69 13.24 6.68
N THR A 331 3.96 13.61 6.67
CA THR A 331 5.11 12.69 6.83
C THR A 331 5.93 12.93 8.10
N SER A 332 5.41 13.77 8.98
CA SER A 332 5.97 14.14 10.28
C SER A 332 4.98 13.82 11.40
N PRO A 333 5.45 13.52 12.63
CA PRO A 333 4.57 13.36 13.77
C PRO A 333 3.87 14.67 14.15
N GLY A 334 2.54 14.67 14.16
CA GLY A 334 1.74 15.87 14.45
C GLY A 334 1.47 16.75 13.23
N GLY A 335 1.84 16.29 12.03
CA GLY A 335 1.79 17.10 10.81
C GLY A 335 0.38 17.48 10.34
N TYR A 336 -0.69 16.88 10.86
CA TYR A 336 -2.06 17.27 10.49
C TYR A 336 -2.57 18.48 11.28
N GLU A 337 -2.04 18.74 12.48
CA GLU A 337 -2.26 19.96 13.25
C GLU A 337 -1.16 21.01 13.03
N GLU A 338 0.12 20.61 13.11
CA GLU A 338 1.28 21.50 13.01
C GLU A 338 2.31 20.94 12.01
N ASP A 339 2.46 21.63 10.87
CA ASP A 339 3.33 21.18 9.79
C ASP A 339 4.80 21.60 10.00
N ASP A 340 5.53 20.85 10.82
CA ASP A 340 6.98 21.02 10.99
C ASP A 340 7.78 20.22 9.95
N LYS A 341 8.24 20.92 8.90
CA LYS A 341 9.06 20.32 7.83
C LYS A 341 10.40 19.76 8.30
N TYR A 342 10.92 20.18 9.46
CA TYR A 342 12.14 19.63 10.05
C TYR A 342 11.88 18.34 10.85
N ALA A 343 10.63 17.87 10.90
CA ALA A 343 10.25 16.61 11.51
C ALA A 343 9.84 15.53 10.46
N ASP A 344 9.94 15.82 9.16
CA ASP A 344 9.51 14.93 8.06
C ASP A 344 10.46 13.75 7.79
N GLN A 345 9.88 12.62 7.37
CA GLN A 345 10.64 11.45 6.95
C GLN A 345 11.28 11.61 5.56
N PHE A 346 10.55 12.25 4.65
CA PHE A 346 10.90 12.49 3.25
C PHE A 346 10.02 13.61 2.68
N GLU A 347 10.44 14.21 1.57
CA GLU A 347 9.65 15.24 0.87
C GLU A 347 8.50 14.61 0.07
N THR A 348 7.27 15.06 0.31
CA THR A 348 6.10 14.70 -0.52
C THR A 348 6.17 15.40 -1.89
N SER A 349 5.60 14.77 -2.92
CA SER A 349 5.52 15.33 -4.28
C SER A 349 4.08 15.54 -4.77
N ASP A 350 3.09 15.10 -3.99
CA ASP A 350 1.68 15.41 -4.19
C ASP A 350 1.08 15.92 -2.88
N GLU A 351 0.82 17.22 -2.84
CA GLU A 351 0.27 17.95 -1.70
C GLU A 351 -1.25 18.15 -1.80
N ARG A 352 -1.90 17.60 -2.84
CA ARG A 352 -3.35 17.71 -3.01
C ARG A 352 -4.09 17.14 -1.78
N SER A 353 -5.10 17.88 -1.35
CA SER A 353 -6.01 17.47 -0.28
C SER A 353 -6.79 16.19 -0.65
N LEU A 354 -7.41 15.56 0.34
CA LEU A 354 -8.32 14.44 0.07
C LEU A 354 -9.42 14.84 -0.91
N ASP A 355 -10.07 15.99 -0.71
CA ASP A 355 -11.16 16.49 -1.57
C ASP A 355 -10.72 16.64 -3.04
N GLU A 356 -9.55 17.22 -3.29
CA GLU A 356 -8.99 17.35 -4.64
C GLU A 356 -8.69 15.99 -5.27
N MET A 357 -8.13 15.05 -4.50
CA MET A 357 -7.88 13.70 -4.97
C MET A 357 -9.16 12.95 -5.32
N LEU A 358 -10.24 13.10 -4.54
CA LEU A 358 -11.54 12.49 -4.83
C LEU A 358 -12.10 13.00 -6.17
N LYS A 359 -11.95 14.30 -6.46
CA LYS A 359 -12.34 14.87 -7.76
C LYS A 359 -11.54 14.27 -8.91
N VAL A 360 -10.22 14.15 -8.76
CA VAL A 360 -9.35 13.56 -9.79
C VAL A 360 -9.75 12.12 -10.08
N ILE A 361 -9.90 11.31 -9.03
CA ILE A 361 -10.32 9.90 -9.13
C ILE A 361 -11.66 9.82 -9.89
N CYS A 362 -12.66 10.63 -9.49
CA CYS A 362 -13.96 10.60 -10.16
C CYS A 362 -13.92 11.08 -11.62
N LYS A 363 -13.17 12.16 -11.91
CA LYS A 363 -13.04 12.71 -13.28
C LYS A 363 -12.37 11.72 -14.24
N GLN A 364 -11.51 10.84 -13.72
CA GLN A 364 -10.89 9.76 -14.49
C GLN A 364 -11.77 8.50 -14.63
N GLY A 365 -13.00 8.51 -14.11
CA GLY A 365 -13.89 7.37 -14.21
C GLY A 365 -13.72 6.33 -13.10
N HIS A 366 -12.99 6.67 -12.03
CA HIS A 366 -12.76 5.79 -10.88
C HIS A 366 -13.66 6.11 -9.70
N LEU A 367 -14.02 5.09 -8.92
CA LEU A 367 -14.85 5.21 -7.73
C LEU A 367 -13.94 5.24 -6.48
N PRO A 368 -13.85 6.37 -5.75
CA PRO A 368 -13.18 6.39 -4.47
C PRO A 368 -13.85 5.45 -3.47
N SER A 369 -13.06 4.88 -2.55
CA SER A 369 -13.57 3.94 -1.55
C SER A 369 -12.86 4.11 -0.22
N PHE A 370 -13.65 4.15 0.85
CA PHE A 370 -13.17 4.10 2.23
C PHE A 370 -13.54 2.77 2.89
N CYS A 371 -13.85 1.75 2.07
CA CYS A 371 -14.34 0.45 2.51
C CYS A 371 -13.39 -0.22 3.51
N THR A 372 -13.99 -0.75 4.58
CA THR A 372 -13.35 -1.58 5.60
C THR A 372 -14.17 -2.84 5.90
N ALA A 373 -15.10 -3.20 5.01
CA ALA A 373 -16.07 -4.28 5.22
C ALA A 373 -15.43 -5.66 5.30
N CYS A 374 -14.39 -5.94 4.51
CA CYS A 374 -13.69 -7.23 4.56
C CYS A 374 -13.13 -7.51 5.95
N TYR A 375 -12.49 -6.49 6.54
CA TYR A 375 -11.92 -6.57 7.89
C TYR A 375 -12.98 -6.93 8.94
N ARG A 376 -14.14 -6.26 8.90
CA ARG A 376 -15.20 -6.39 9.92
C ARG A 376 -16.05 -7.63 9.74
N ALA A 377 -16.21 -8.10 8.50
CA ALA A 377 -16.86 -9.36 8.17
C ALA A 377 -15.92 -10.57 8.27
N LYS A 378 -14.70 -10.41 8.83
CA LYS A 378 -13.69 -11.47 8.95
C LYS A 378 -13.32 -12.14 7.62
N ARG A 379 -13.37 -11.37 6.53
CA ARG A 379 -12.86 -11.73 5.20
C ARG A 379 -11.41 -11.25 5.10
N THR A 380 -10.55 -11.85 5.90
CA THR A 380 -9.09 -11.62 5.91
C THR A 380 -8.40 -12.90 5.49
N GLY A 381 -7.12 -12.83 5.15
CA GLY A 381 -6.37 -14.04 4.85
C GLY A 381 -6.94 -14.83 3.65
N GLU A 382 -6.96 -16.17 3.77
CA GLU A 382 -7.45 -17.09 2.74
C GLU A 382 -8.90 -16.79 2.31
N ALA A 383 -9.77 -16.40 3.24
CA ALA A 383 -11.17 -16.07 2.96
C ALA A 383 -11.32 -14.87 2.02
N PHE A 384 -10.40 -13.89 2.11
CA PHE A 384 -10.35 -12.80 1.14
C PHE A 384 -9.94 -13.30 -0.24
N MET A 385 -8.91 -14.14 -0.30
CA MET A 385 -8.36 -14.65 -1.55
C MET A 385 -9.36 -15.53 -2.30
N GLU A 386 -10.12 -16.37 -1.60
CA GLU A 386 -11.16 -17.21 -2.21
C GLU A 386 -12.23 -16.34 -2.89
N LEU A 387 -12.69 -15.27 -2.24
CA LEU A 387 -13.66 -14.33 -2.82
C LEU A 387 -13.09 -13.55 -4.01
N ALA A 388 -11.80 -13.19 -3.94
CA ALA A 388 -11.12 -12.47 -5.01
C ALA A 388 -10.93 -13.35 -6.26
N LYS A 389 -10.47 -14.60 -6.09
CA LYS A 389 -10.20 -15.57 -7.17
C LYS A 389 -11.45 -15.92 -7.99
N HIS A 390 -12.62 -15.96 -7.36
CA HIS A 390 -13.87 -16.30 -8.05
C HIS A 390 -14.62 -15.07 -8.60
N SER A 391 -14.02 -13.87 -8.59
CA SER A 391 -14.64 -12.62 -9.06
C SER A 391 -15.96 -12.21 -8.36
N HIS A 392 -16.40 -12.94 -7.33
CA HIS A 392 -17.54 -12.57 -6.50
C HIS A 392 -17.27 -11.33 -5.65
N ILE A 393 -16.00 -10.94 -5.50
CA ILE A 393 -15.61 -9.74 -4.76
C ILE A 393 -16.30 -8.47 -5.26
N HIS A 394 -16.64 -8.37 -6.54
CA HIS A 394 -17.35 -7.20 -7.10
C HIS A 394 -18.75 -7.03 -6.52
N GLU A 395 -19.43 -8.13 -6.22
CA GLU A 395 -20.79 -8.12 -5.66
C GLU A 395 -20.84 -7.46 -4.27
N PHE A 396 -19.71 -7.39 -3.58
CA PHE A 396 -19.58 -6.75 -2.27
C PHE A 396 -18.82 -5.43 -2.34
N CYS A 397 -17.71 -5.39 -3.08
CA CYS A 397 -16.81 -4.26 -3.04
C CYS A 397 -17.32 -3.04 -3.79
N GLN A 398 -18.05 -3.21 -4.90
CA GLN A 398 -18.67 -2.08 -5.61
C GLN A 398 -19.78 -1.44 -4.75
N PRO A 399 -20.78 -2.19 -4.22
CA PRO A 399 -21.76 -1.65 -3.29
C PRO A 399 -21.14 -0.93 -2.09
N ASN A 400 -20.15 -1.55 -1.43
CA ASN A 400 -19.48 -0.94 -0.28
C ASN A 400 -18.70 0.33 -0.63
N SER A 401 -18.16 0.43 -1.85
CA SER A 401 -17.48 1.64 -2.30
C SER A 401 -18.47 2.78 -2.56
N ILE A 402 -19.62 2.47 -3.15
CA ILE A 402 -20.71 3.44 -3.32
C ILE A 402 -21.16 3.99 -1.96
N LEU A 403 -21.43 3.10 -0.99
CA LEU A 403 -21.89 3.51 0.34
C LEU A 403 -20.86 4.36 1.08
N THR A 404 -19.60 3.91 1.11
CA THR A 404 -18.55 4.66 1.82
C THR A 404 -18.18 5.97 1.15
N PHE A 405 -18.29 6.04 -0.19
CA PHE A 405 -18.10 7.30 -0.89
C PHE A 405 -19.25 8.26 -0.62
N LYS A 406 -20.51 7.81 -0.67
CA LYS A 406 -21.67 8.63 -0.27
C LYS A 406 -21.51 9.18 1.14
N GLU A 407 -21.07 8.35 2.08
CA GLU A 407 -20.84 8.77 3.45
C GLU A 407 -19.79 9.89 3.53
N ASN A 408 -18.70 9.80 2.76
CA ASN A 408 -17.72 10.87 2.66
C ASN A 408 -18.30 12.15 2.03
N LEU A 409 -19.08 12.02 0.95
CA LEU A 409 -19.73 13.16 0.28
C LEU A 409 -20.64 13.94 1.22
N VAL A 410 -21.45 13.24 2.03
CA VAL A 410 -22.38 13.88 2.97
C VAL A 410 -21.63 14.60 4.10
N ASN A 411 -20.54 14.01 4.62
CA ASN A 411 -19.93 14.47 5.87
C ASN A 411 -18.75 15.45 5.69
N SER A 412 -17.99 15.35 4.59
CA SER A 412 -16.67 16.00 4.51
C SER A 412 -16.37 16.68 3.17
N ALA A 413 -17.05 16.28 2.08
CA ALA A 413 -16.70 16.77 0.74
C ALA A 413 -17.15 18.21 0.47
N SER A 414 -16.41 18.91 -0.39
CA SER A 414 -16.80 20.21 -0.93
C SER A 414 -18.00 20.10 -1.87
N GLU A 415 -18.71 21.20 -2.14
CA GLU A 415 -19.87 21.19 -3.05
C GLU A 415 -19.51 20.75 -4.48
N GLU A 416 -18.31 21.09 -4.97
CA GLU A 416 -17.82 20.62 -6.27
C GLU A 416 -17.65 19.09 -6.26
N THR A 417 -17.00 18.55 -5.22
CA THR A 417 -16.77 17.12 -5.06
C THR A 417 -18.08 16.35 -4.87
N LYS A 418 -19.05 16.91 -4.12
CA LYS A 418 -20.40 16.35 -4.02
C LYS A 418 -21.04 16.19 -5.38
N LYS A 419 -21.09 17.25 -6.20
CA LYS A 419 -21.70 17.19 -7.53
C LYS A 419 -21.07 16.09 -8.40
N ILE A 420 -19.74 16.08 -8.51
CA ILE A 420 -19.01 15.08 -9.30
C ILE A 420 -19.20 13.67 -8.72
N GLY A 421 -19.20 13.56 -7.40
CA GLY A 421 -19.32 12.31 -6.68
C GLY A 421 -20.71 11.67 -6.82
N GLU A 422 -21.79 12.46 -6.77
CA GLU A 422 -23.15 11.97 -7.01
C GLU A 422 -23.31 11.45 -8.45
N GLU A 423 -22.75 12.16 -9.44
CA GLU A 423 -22.71 11.67 -10.82
C GLU A 423 -21.97 10.33 -10.94
N MET A 424 -20.84 10.19 -10.24
CA MET A 424 -20.08 8.93 -10.18
C MET A 424 -20.89 7.81 -9.50
N ILE A 425 -21.51 8.08 -8.35
CA ILE A 425 -22.35 7.12 -7.63
C ILE A 425 -23.50 6.63 -8.52
N GLN A 426 -24.18 7.54 -9.23
CA GLN A 426 -25.27 7.16 -10.13
C GLN A 426 -24.77 6.25 -11.27
N ARG A 427 -23.63 6.58 -11.90
CA ARG A 427 -23.02 5.73 -12.93
C ARG A 427 -22.69 4.33 -12.40
N GLU A 428 -22.19 4.24 -11.18
CA GLU A 428 -21.82 2.96 -10.57
C GLU A 428 -23.04 2.15 -10.13
N LEU A 429 -24.10 2.79 -9.63
CA LEU A 429 -25.38 2.15 -9.36
C LEU A 429 -25.97 1.51 -10.62
N ASP A 430 -25.81 2.15 -11.78
CA ASP A 430 -26.33 1.64 -13.05
C ASP A 430 -25.54 0.45 -13.60
N LYS A 431 -24.31 0.23 -13.13
CA LYS A 431 -23.51 -0.96 -13.45
C LYS A 431 -23.88 -2.19 -12.61
N ILE A 432 -24.60 -2.03 -11.49
CA ILE A 432 -25.03 -3.16 -10.65
C ILE A 432 -26.11 -3.96 -11.39
N LYS A 433 -25.75 -5.15 -11.90
CA LYS A 433 -26.66 -6.04 -12.64
C LYS A 433 -27.69 -6.74 -11.75
N ASN A 434 -27.34 -7.04 -10.50
CA ASN A 434 -28.24 -7.72 -9.56
C ASN A 434 -29.24 -6.71 -8.97
N GLU A 435 -30.49 -6.77 -9.41
CA GLU A 435 -31.52 -5.81 -9.01
C GLU A 435 -31.80 -5.82 -7.50
N LYS A 436 -31.70 -6.97 -6.82
CA LYS A 436 -31.88 -7.03 -5.36
C LYS A 436 -30.78 -6.25 -4.63
N ILE A 437 -29.52 -6.44 -5.06
CA ILE A 437 -28.38 -5.68 -4.51
C ILE A 437 -28.54 -4.20 -4.82
N LYS A 438 -28.89 -3.83 -6.07
CA LYS A 438 -29.09 -2.43 -6.47
C LYS A 438 -30.14 -1.73 -5.60
N GLN A 439 -31.28 -2.38 -5.35
CA GLN A 439 -32.34 -1.83 -4.48
C GLN A 439 -31.88 -1.70 -3.02
N GLU A 440 -31.12 -2.66 -2.51
CA GLU A 440 -30.57 -2.58 -1.16
C GLU A 440 -29.53 -1.45 -1.02
N VAL A 441 -28.68 -1.23 -2.03
CA VAL A 441 -27.76 -0.09 -2.04
C VAL A 441 -28.54 1.22 -1.99
N LYS A 442 -29.58 1.39 -2.80
CA LYS A 442 -30.42 2.61 -2.80
C LYS A 442 -31.03 2.89 -1.42
N LYS A 443 -31.60 1.88 -0.77
CA LYS A 443 -32.14 2.02 0.60
C LYS A 443 -31.08 2.46 1.61
N ARG A 444 -29.86 1.92 1.50
CA ARG A 444 -28.75 2.30 2.39
C ARG A 444 -28.23 3.70 2.09
N LEU A 445 -28.23 4.14 0.83
CA LEU A 445 -27.88 5.51 0.46
C LEU A 445 -28.87 6.52 1.09
N GLU A 446 -30.18 6.25 1.05
CA GLU A 446 -31.18 7.10 1.72
C GLU A 446 -30.98 7.17 3.24
N ARG A 447 -30.53 6.06 3.85
CA ARG A 447 -30.21 6.02 5.29
C ARG A 447 -28.96 6.83 5.62
N ILE A 448 -27.95 6.80 4.73
CA ILE A 448 -26.74 7.63 4.87
C ILE A 448 -27.07 9.11 4.77
N GLU A 449 -27.95 9.51 3.86
CA GLU A 449 -28.43 10.90 3.76
C GLU A 449 -29.17 11.37 5.01
N LYS A 450 -29.81 10.44 5.73
CA LYS A 450 -30.47 10.69 7.02
C LYS A 450 -29.50 10.65 8.22
N GLY A 451 -28.20 10.45 7.97
CA GLY A 451 -27.14 10.50 8.98
C GLY A 451 -26.71 9.14 9.53
N GLU A 452 -27.23 8.02 9.03
CA GLU A 452 -26.72 6.71 9.41
C GLU A 452 -25.34 6.46 8.79
N LYS A 453 -24.41 5.94 9.58
CA LYS A 453 -23.02 5.72 9.16
C LYS A 453 -22.71 4.24 9.08
N ASP A 454 -21.64 3.93 8.36
CA ASP A 454 -21.00 2.63 8.41
C ASP A 454 -21.86 1.43 7.97
N LEU A 455 -22.65 1.64 6.92
CA LEU A 455 -23.41 0.58 6.27
C LEU A 455 -22.53 -0.20 5.30
N TYR A 456 -22.54 -1.53 5.39
CA TYR A 456 -21.74 -2.40 4.53
C TYR A 456 -22.43 -3.75 4.24
N PHE A 457 -22.02 -4.37 3.13
CA PHE A 457 -22.38 -5.70 2.65
C PHE A 457 -21.32 -6.73 3.04
#